data_AF-B7G980-F1
#
_entry.id   AF-B7G980-F1
#
_cell.length_a   1.000
_cell.length_b   1.000
_cell.length_c   1.000
_cell.angle_alpha   90.00
_cell.angle_beta   90.00
_cell.angle_gamma   90.00
#
_symmetry.space_group_name_H-M   'P 1'
#
loop_
_entity.id
_entity.type
_entity.pdbx_description
1 polymer ?
#
loop_
_entity_poly.entity_id
_entity_poly.type
_entity_poly.pdbx_seq_one_letter_code
_entity_poly.pdbx_strand_id
1 'polypeptide(L)'
;MAELFVTPSTLEVDYDKNLTELYQAITDQNWDRAVQVCKRHPVQAATWVVRHYEDEDNTENPEIMWRFLPLHSACARQPPASVIAALIRAYPDGPKCVDDQGMYALHYACGNQGARDVIRQLLVSFPEAAKIPDPRGMLPIHYLACWGPSSVSVVDMLLVANRAVATAKDMDGNTALNLAIEGDYPEKNGVVSALQKWLNNNPSDIESTVSRKSSVTKHKVSSSDERFTDGSQIKPSMKATRAFEPENQEYEIKQSKMTYSNKNAVSRTKARPNTERYSDEEKRDEGETPFVRSLGKAVPSPTKIDALSTNAHEEEIRKLKNDMQALKATIFEKELEWKDRNTETEEQWKAKYNALKLLSGEKEEEVETMKKELEKVRKELDESRGTTRNKDIDIEAGKQKLLQARDDLKGLRDTLGDLMEQHEGFKKKNHNMNDRLGSLSASLESMMEHQNMLTKSLKKRSDKRKATYEDRQARLKELMDLEKSLQEDDDQLDTSLNKQTREMEAIAAVIAAARE
;
A
#
# COMPACT_ATOMS: atom_id res chain seq x y z
N MET A 1 11.02 19.39 -6.63
CA MET A 1 11.37 18.01 -6.28
C MET A 1 12.69 17.72 -6.96
N ALA A 2 13.78 17.60 -6.20
CA ALA A 2 15.10 17.29 -6.75
C ALA A 2 15.17 15.77 -6.97
N GLU A 3 15.35 15.36 -8.21
CA GLU A 3 15.47 13.95 -8.60
C GLU A 3 16.75 13.35 -8.00
N LEU A 4 16.56 12.36 -7.12
CA LEU A 4 17.61 11.53 -6.54
C LEU A 4 17.98 10.41 -7.53
N PHE A 5 18.59 10.76 -8.67
CA PHE A 5 19.21 9.76 -9.53
C PHE A 5 20.59 9.40 -9.00
N VAL A 6 20.65 8.40 -8.12
CA VAL A 6 21.89 7.69 -7.81
C VAL A 6 22.22 6.82 -9.02
N THR A 7 23.38 7.00 -9.64
CA THR A 7 23.83 6.15 -10.75
C THR A 7 24.02 4.72 -10.25
N PRO A 8 23.20 3.74 -10.66
CA PRO A 8 23.37 2.36 -10.23
C PRO A 8 24.69 1.80 -10.79
N SER A 9 25.29 0.86 -10.07
CA SER A 9 26.34 0.00 -10.61
C SER A 9 25.90 -0.59 -11.96
N THR A 10 26.74 -0.49 -12.98
CA THR A 10 26.50 -1.02 -14.34
C THR A 10 26.91 -2.49 -14.49
N LEU A 11 27.39 -3.12 -13.41
CA LEU A 11 27.85 -4.50 -13.42
C LEU A 11 26.65 -5.44 -13.37
N GLU A 12 26.55 -6.32 -14.36
CA GLU A 12 25.45 -7.24 -14.55
C GLU A 12 25.96 -8.62 -14.95
N VAL A 13 25.38 -9.68 -14.38
CA VAL A 13 25.67 -11.07 -14.72
C VAL A 13 24.37 -11.85 -14.91
N ASP A 14 24.44 -12.88 -15.75
CA ASP A 14 23.34 -13.80 -16.03
C ASP A 14 23.33 -14.92 -14.98
N TYR A 15 22.17 -15.14 -14.37
CA TYR A 15 21.98 -16.13 -13.30
C TYR A 15 22.30 -17.56 -13.74
N ASP A 16 21.96 -17.93 -14.97
CA ASP A 16 22.11 -19.29 -15.47
C ASP A 16 23.50 -19.54 -16.09
N LYS A 17 24.21 -18.48 -16.52
CA LYS A 17 25.53 -18.59 -17.17
C LYS A 17 26.72 -18.31 -16.26
N ASN A 18 26.67 -17.25 -15.45
CA ASN A 18 27.84 -16.74 -14.74
C ASN A 18 27.49 -16.15 -13.37
N LEU A 19 26.81 -16.95 -12.56
CA LEU A 19 26.43 -16.58 -11.21
C LEU A 19 27.64 -16.27 -10.32
N THR A 20 27.59 -15.12 -9.63
CA THR A 20 28.65 -14.74 -8.69
C THR A 20 28.69 -15.66 -7.46
N GLU A 21 29.89 -15.89 -6.93
CA GLU A 21 30.10 -16.71 -5.72
C GLU A 21 29.31 -16.17 -4.51
N LEU A 22 29.19 -14.86 -4.38
CA LEU A 22 28.40 -14.20 -3.33
C LEU A 22 26.92 -14.50 -3.49
N TYR A 23 26.38 -14.35 -4.70
CA TYR A 23 24.96 -14.58 -4.95
C TYR A 23 24.61 -16.06 -4.80
N GLN A 24 25.47 -16.98 -5.26
CA GLN A 24 25.34 -18.41 -5.00
C GLN A 24 25.27 -18.71 -3.50
N ALA A 25 26.18 -18.15 -2.69
CA ALA A 25 26.17 -18.35 -1.24
C ALA A 25 24.89 -17.83 -0.57
N ILE A 26 24.30 -16.74 -1.09
CA ILE A 26 23.01 -16.20 -0.61
C ILE A 26 21.85 -17.11 -1.05
N THR A 27 21.86 -17.59 -2.29
CA THR A 27 20.84 -18.54 -2.80
C THR A 27 20.82 -19.82 -1.97
N ASP A 28 22.00 -20.33 -1.61
CA ASP A 28 22.20 -21.51 -0.76
C ASP A 28 21.96 -21.25 0.74
N GLN A 29 21.62 -20.01 1.12
CA GLN A 29 21.47 -19.56 2.52
C GLN A 29 22.71 -19.83 3.39
N ASN A 30 23.89 -19.93 2.78
CA ASN A 30 25.15 -20.09 3.49
C ASN A 30 25.71 -18.72 3.90
N TRP A 31 25.15 -18.19 4.99
CA TRP A 31 25.40 -16.82 5.46
C TRP A 31 26.85 -16.55 5.85
N ASP A 32 27.54 -17.52 6.47
CA ASP A 32 28.94 -17.37 6.86
C ASP A 32 29.84 -17.24 5.62
N ARG A 33 29.60 -18.08 4.61
CA ARG A 33 30.28 -17.99 3.31
C ARG A 33 29.95 -16.69 2.61
N ALA A 34 28.69 -16.25 2.61
CA ALA A 34 28.30 -14.98 2.01
C ALA A 34 29.04 -13.78 2.63
N VAL A 35 29.19 -13.75 3.96
CA VAL A 35 29.96 -12.69 4.65
C VAL A 35 31.44 -12.74 4.28
N GLN A 36 32.05 -13.93 4.20
CA GLN A 36 33.45 -14.10 3.80
C GLN A 36 33.69 -13.65 2.37
N VAL A 37 32.85 -14.09 1.43
CA VAL A 37 32.96 -13.73 0.00
C VAL A 37 32.71 -12.23 -0.18
N CYS A 38 31.73 -11.65 0.50
CA CYS A 38 31.46 -10.20 0.46
C CYS A 38 32.66 -9.37 0.96
N LYS A 39 33.38 -9.85 1.99
CA LYS A 39 34.63 -9.21 2.46
C LYS A 39 35.77 -9.36 1.45
N ARG A 40 35.90 -10.51 0.79
CA ARG A 40 36.96 -10.79 -0.19
C ARG A 40 36.74 -10.05 -1.50
N HIS A 41 35.49 -10.01 -1.96
CA HIS A 41 35.06 -9.53 -3.27
C HIS A 41 33.87 -8.57 -3.13
N PRO A 42 34.06 -7.37 -2.55
CA PRO A 42 32.96 -6.43 -2.26
C PRO A 42 32.21 -5.96 -3.50
N VAL A 43 32.87 -5.95 -4.67
CA VAL A 43 32.26 -5.60 -5.96
C VAL A 43 31.07 -6.50 -6.30
N GLN A 44 31.09 -7.77 -5.86
CA GLN A 44 29.97 -8.68 -6.08
C GLN A 44 28.69 -8.18 -5.40
N ALA A 45 28.78 -7.43 -4.29
CA ALA A 45 27.61 -6.85 -3.62
C ALA A 45 26.89 -5.79 -4.46
N ALA A 46 27.61 -5.16 -5.41
CA ALA A 46 27.10 -4.16 -6.34
C ALA A 46 26.74 -4.75 -7.72
N THR A 47 26.88 -6.08 -7.91
CA THR A 47 26.63 -6.73 -9.20
C THR A 47 25.17 -7.15 -9.30
N TRP A 48 24.48 -6.69 -10.34
CA TRP A 48 23.12 -7.13 -10.68
C TRP A 48 23.16 -8.56 -11.21
N VAL A 49 22.27 -9.41 -10.71
CA VAL A 49 22.07 -10.77 -11.20
C VAL A 49 20.72 -10.81 -11.89
N VAL A 50 20.73 -11.16 -13.18
CA VAL A 50 19.56 -11.14 -14.05
C VAL A 50 19.27 -12.53 -14.56
N ARG A 51 18.01 -12.91 -14.51
CA ARG A 51 17.51 -14.14 -15.12
C ARG A 51 16.54 -13.77 -16.24
N HIS A 52 16.58 -14.52 -17.33
CA HIS A 52 15.73 -14.31 -18.49
C HIS A 52 14.73 -15.46 -18.64
N TYR A 53 13.63 -15.24 -19.35
CA TYR A 53 12.75 -16.34 -19.77
C TYR A 53 13.47 -17.24 -20.80
N GLU A 54 13.19 -18.54 -20.75
CA GLU A 54 13.66 -19.49 -21.75
C GLU A 54 12.84 -19.27 -23.04
N ASP A 55 13.30 -18.37 -23.91
CA ASP A 55 12.66 -18.14 -25.19
C ASP A 55 13.05 -19.26 -26.19
N GLU A 56 12.08 -20.06 -26.64
CA GLU A 56 12.26 -21.02 -27.76
C GLU A 56 12.53 -20.30 -29.09
N ASP A 57 12.06 -19.05 -29.20
CA ASP A 57 12.20 -18.18 -30.37
C ASP A 57 13.34 -17.19 -30.10
N ASN A 58 14.53 -17.47 -30.62
CA ASN A 58 15.79 -16.73 -30.47
C ASN A 58 15.70 -15.22 -30.78
N THR A 59 15.07 -14.44 -29.90
CA THR A 59 14.92 -12.99 -29.94
C THR A 59 16.23 -12.33 -29.50
N GLU A 60 16.65 -11.28 -30.22
CA GLU A 60 17.91 -10.57 -29.94
C GLU A 60 17.94 -9.86 -28.57
N ASN A 61 16.79 -9.73 -27.90
CA ASN A 61 16.66 -9.24 -26.53
C ASN A 61 15.72 -10.16 -25.73
N PRO A 62 16.26 -11.11 -24.95
CA PRO A 62 15.46 -12.00 -24.13
C PRO A 62 14.76 -11.22 -23.02
N GLU A 63 13.49 -11.55 -22.74
CA GLU A 63 12.71 -10.87 -21.70
C GLU A 63 13.27 -11.17 -20.30
N ILE A 64 13.48 -10.14 -19.48
CA ILE A 64 14.01 -10.27 -18.12
C ILE A 64 12.90 -10.85 -17.22
N MET A 65 13.19 -11.98 -16.58
CA MET A 65 12.32 -12.59 -15.58
C MET A 65 12.43 -11.88 -14.24
N TRP A 66 13.66 -11.53 -13.83
CA TRP A 66 13.93 -10.70 -12.66
C TRP A 66 15.39 -10.23 -12.66
N ARG A 67 15.65 -9.14 -11.95
CA ARG A 67 16.97 -8.53 -11.80
C ARG A 67 17.21 -8.11 -10.36
N PHE A 68 18.05 -8.83 -9.63
CA PHE A 68 18.29 -8.58 -8.20
C PHE A 68 19.74 -8.20 -7.92
N LEU A 69 19.92 -7.25 -7.00
CA LEU A 69 21.18 -7.18 -6.25
C LEU A 69 21.23 -8.30 -5.20
N PRO A 70 22.44 -8.72 -4.77
CA PRO A 70 22.60 -9.61 -3.63
C PRO A 70 21.83 -9.18 -2.38
N LEU A 71 21.69 -7.87 -2.16
CA LEU A 71 20.89 -7.32 -1.05
C LEU A 71 19.39 -7.66 -1.15
N HIS A 72 18.80 -7.57 -2.35
CA HIS A 72 17.39 -7.94 -2.59
C HIS A 72 17.19 -9.44 -2.33
N SER A 73 18.03 -10.28 -2.95
CA SER A 73 17.97 -11.74 -2.81
C SER A 73 18.17 -12.19 -1.36
N ALA A 74 19.08 -11.55 -0.62
CA ALA A 74 19.28 -11.82 0.80
C ALA A 74 18.02 -11.47 1.60
N CYS A 75 17.43 -10.28 1.40
CA CYS A 75 16.23 -9.84 2.12
C CYS A 75 15.02 -10.76 1.88
N ALA A 76 14.92 -11.36 0.68
CA ALA A 76 13.88 -12.34 0.36
C ALA A 76 14.05 -13.69 1.09
N ARG A 77 15.19 -13.93 1.76
CA ARG A 77 15.57 -15.21 2.37
C ARG A 77 15.82 -15.12 3.89
N GLN A 78 15.25 -14.13 4.57
CA GLN A 78 15.39 -13.93 6.03
C GLN A 78 16.85 -13.97 6.52
N PRO A 79 17.70 -13.05 6.04
CA PRO A 79 19.13 -13.11 6.30
C PRO A 79 19.43 -12.70 7.76
N PRO A 80 20.52 -13.19 8.35
CA PRO A 80 20.99 -12.63 9.61
C PRO A 80 21.49 -11.19 9.41
N ALA A 81 21.37 -10.37 10.45
CA ALA A 81 21.76 -8.96 10.43
C ALA A 81 23.25 -8.74 10.09
N SER A 82 24.11 -9.75 10.28
CA SER A 82 25.53 -9.70 9.92
C SER A 82 25.76 -9.67 8.40
N VAL A 83 24.93 -10.38 7.62
CA VAL A 83 25.01 -10.42 6.14
C VAL A 83 24.60 -9.08 5.57
N ILE A 84 23.49 -8.51 6.05
CA ILE A 84 23.00 -7.20 5.61
C ILE A 84 24.03 -6.11 5.92
N ALA A 85 24.62 -6.12 7.12
CA ALA A 85 25.68 -5.19 7.47
C ALA A 85 26.91 -5.32 6.55
N ALA A 86 27.28 -6.56 6.18
CA ALA A 86 28.39 -6.80 5.26
C ALA A 86 28.08 -6.28 3.84
N LEU A 87 26.88 -6.56 3.32
CA LEU A 87 26.44 -6.13 2.00
C LEU A 87 26.32 -4.60 1.90
N ILE A 88 25.71 -3.94 2.89
CA ILE A 88 25.60 -2.47 2.92
C ILE A 88 26.99 -1.83 3.06
N ARG A 89 27.90 -2.41 3.85
CA ARG A 89 29.27 -1.91 3.94
C ARG A 89 30.03 -2.04 2.62
N ALA A 90 29.83 -3.15 1.90
CA ALA A 90 30.46 -3.38 0.59
C ALA A 90 29.88 -2.47 -0.49
N TYR A 91 28.56 -2.21 -0.46
CA TYR A 91 27.87 -1.33 -1.39
C TYR A 91 26.81 -0.47 -0.67
N PRO A 92 27.20 0.73 -0.19
CA PRO A 92 26.32 1.60 0.62
C PRO A 92 25.08 2.14 -0.09
N ASP A 93 25.13 2.24 -1.41
CA ASP A 93 23.98 2.66 -2.23
C ASP A 93 23.02 1.51 -2.54
N GLY A 94 23.36 0.27 -2.20
CA GLY A 94 22.52 -0.92 -2.41
C GLY A 94 21.07 -0.77 -1.90
N PRO A 95 20.83 -0.27 -0.68
CA PRO A 95 19.47 -0.02 -0.17
C PRO A 95 18.66 1.02 -0.96
N LYS A 96 19.31 1.86 -1.78
CA LYS A 96 18.68 2.89 -2.61
C LYS A 96 18.36 2.41 -4.02
N CYS A 97 18.84 1.23 -4.40
CA CYS A 97 18.56 0.64 -5.70
C CYS A 97 17.19 -0.05 -5.68
N VAL A 98 16.45 0.12 -6.76
CA VAL A 98 15.24 -0.65 -7.06
C VAL A 98 15.57 -1.76 -8.05
N ASP A 99 14.94 -2.91 -7.90
CA ASP A 99 15.01 -3.96 -8.89
C ASP A 99 14.14 -3.66 -10.13
N ASP A 100 14.07 -4.62 -11.05
CA ASP A 100 13.26 -4.54 -12.27
C ASP A 100 11.74 -4.49 -11.99
N GLN A 101 11.31 -4.94 -10.81
CA GLN A 101 9.92 -4.82 -10.35
C GLN A 101 9.66 -3.51 -9.60
N GLY A 102 10.60 -2.57 -9.60
CA GLY A 102 10.49 -1.28 -8.90
C GLY A 102 10.55 -1.39 -7.37
N MET A 103 11.05 -2.50 -6.85
CA MET A 103 11.04 -2.84 -5.44
C MET A 103 12.41 -2.60 -4.79
N TYR A 104 12.44 -1.84 -3.70
CA TYR A 104 13.59 -1.76 -2.80
C TYR A 104 13.76 -3.04 -1.97
N ALA A 105 14.99 -3.30 -1.52
CA ALA A 105 15.31 -4.39 -0.59
C ALA A 105 14.46 -4.39 0.70
N LEU A 106 14.02 -3.20 1.16
CA LEU A 106 13.14 -3.06 2.32
C LEU A 106 11.77 -3.70 2.10
N HIS A 107 11.21 -3.66 0.89
CA HIS A 107 9.94 -4.33 0.59
C HIS A 107 10.07 -5.84 0.75
N TYR A 108 11.12 -6.45 0.20
CA TYR A 108 11.41 -7.87 0.36
C TYR A 108 11.62 -8.27 1.81
N ALA A 109 12.36 -7.47 2.57
CA ALA A 109 12.59 -7.74 3.98
C ALA A 109 11.30 -7.67 4.80
N CYS A 110 10.42 -6.69 4.54
CA CYS A 110 9.12 -6.61 5.19
C CYS A 110 8.20 -7.77 4.80
N GLY A 111 8.16 -8.11 3.51
CA GLY A 111 7.29 -9.17 3.03
C GLY A 111 7.69 -10.58 3.49
N ASN A 112 8.98 -10.84 3.61
CA ASN A 112 9.48 -12.16 4.02
C ASN A 112 9.74 -12.25 5.53
N GLN A 113 9.07 -11.44 6.36
CA GLN A 113 9.22 -11.47 7.83
C GLN A 113 10.67 -11.29 8.30
N GLY A 114 11.39 -10.35 7.71
CA GLY A 114 12.77 -10.04 8.05
C GLY A 114 12.93 -9.69 9.54
N ALA A 115 14.06 -10.11 10.13
CA ALA A 115 14.35 -9.85 11.52
C ALA A 115 14.39 -8.34 11.83
N ARG A 116 14.02 -7.96 13.06
CA ARG A 116 14.00 -6.56 13.52
C ARG A 116 15.29 -5.81 13.19
N ASP A 117 16.45 -6.43 13.40
CA ASP A 117 17.74 -5.80 13.14
C ASP A 117 18.04 -5.60 11.64
N VAL A 118 17.54 -6.48 10.76
CA VAL A 118 17.67 -6.33 9.31
C VAL A 118 16.89 -5.10 8.86
N ILE A 119 15.62 -5.01 9.26
CA ILE A 119 14.76 -3.85 8.93
C ILE A 119 15.37 -2.56 9.46
N ARG A 120 15.87 -2.57 10.70
CA ARG A 120 16.56 -1.43 11.30
C ARG A 120 17.77 -0.99 10.50
N GLN A 121 18.62 -1.92 10.05
CA GLN A 121 19.81 -1.57 9.26
C GLN A 121 19.45 -0.96 7.90
N LEU A 122 18.44 -1.50 7.22
CA LEU A 122 17.94 -0.96 5.96
C LEU A 122 17.37 0.45 6.14
N LEU A 123 16.54 0.67 7.17
CA LEU A 123 15.96 1.97 7.50
C LEU A 123 17.02 3.00 7.92
N VAL A 124 18.05 2.60 8.67
CA VAL A 124 19.15 3.51 9.04
C VAL A 124 19.95 3.93 7.80
N SER A 125 20.11 3.02 6.84
CA SER A 125 20.89 3.28 5.62
C SER A 125 20.10 4.13 4.62
N PHE A 126 18.80 3.88 4.49
CA PHE A 126 17.91 4.63 3.60
C PHE A 126 16.50 4.76 4.20
N PRO A 127 16.24 5.78 5.04
CA PRO A 127 14.95 5.96 5.72
C PRO A 127 13.79 6.24 4.77
N GLU A 128 14.06 6.89 3.63
CA GLU A 128 13.04 7.29 2.67
C GLU A 128 12.39 6.09 1.97
N ALA A 129 13.04 4.92 1.90
CA ALA A 129 12.43 3.70 1.37
C ALA A 129 11.13 3.31 2.10
N ALA A 130 10.94 3.72 3.35
CA ALA A 130 9.68 3.46 4.07
C ALA A 130 8.47 4.17 3.45
N LYS A 131 8.70 5.21 2.65
CA LYS A 131 7.66 6.11 2.09
C LYS A 131 7.45 5.95 0.60
N ILE A 132 8.34 5.23 -0.08
CA ILE A 132 8.31 5.10 -1.53
C ILE A 132 7.51 3.84 -1.84
N PRO A 133 6.37 3.95 -2.55
CA PRO A 133 5.59 2.79 -2.94
C PRO A 133 6.27 2.05 -4.10
N ASP A 134 6.00 0.76 -4.19
CA ASP A 134 6.28 -0.05 -5.38
C ASP A 134 5.33 0.30 -6.55
N PRO A 135 5.48 -0.33 -7.74
CA PRO A 135 4.56 -0.13 -8.86
C PRO A 135 3.10 -0.52 -8.58
N ARG A 136 2.80 -1.28 -7.52
CA ARG A 136 1.43 -1.60 -7.07
C ARG A 136 0.91 -0.57 -6.04
N GLY A 137 1.64 0.50 -5.78
CA GLY A 137 1.29 1.47 -4.74
C GLY A 137 1.55 0.96 -3.31
N MET A 138 2.13 -0.22 -3.15
CA MET A 138 2.38 -0.84 -1.86
C MET A 138 3.62 -0.26 -1.19
N LEU A 139 3.46 0.19 0.05
CA LEU A 139 4.57 0.58 0.92
C LEU A 139 5.10 -0.64 1.69
N PRO A 140 6.32 -0.58 2.25
CA PRO A 140 6.86 -1.65 3.08
C PRO A 140 5.95 -2.01 4.28
N ILE A 141 5.17 -1.06 4.80
CA ILE A 141 4.21 -1.31 5.88
C ILE A 141 2.98 -2.11 5.42
N HIS A 142 2.57 -1.99 4.14
CA HIS A 142 1.49 -2.79 3.57
C HIS A 142 1.87 -4.28 3.53
N TYR A 143 3.13 -4.59 3.22
CA TYR A 143 3.65 -5.96 3.28
C TYR A 143 3.63 -6.55 4.69
N LEU A 144 4.06 -5.79 5.71
CA LEU A 144 3.98 -6.23 7.11
C LEU A 144 2.53 -6.47 7.54
N ALA A 145 1.61 -5.63 7.08
CA ALA A 145 0.20 -5.74 7.38
C ALA A 145 -0.46 -6.94 6.70
N CYS A 146 -0.05 -7.28 5.48
CA CYS A 146 -0.63 -8.37 4.69
C CYS A 146 -0.10 -9.75 5.11
N TRP A 147 1.22 -9.89 5.27
CA TRP A 147 1.87 -11.20 5.49
C TRP A 147 2.43 -11.40 6.91
N GLY A 148 2.24 -10.41 7.78
CA GLY A 148 2.68 -10.43 9.17
C GLY A 148 4.14 -9.98 9.36
N PRO A 149 4.46 -9.26 10.45
CA PRO A 149 5.84 -8.90 10.78
C PRO A 149 6.52 -10.00 11.61
N SER A 150 7.86 -10.04 11.63
CA SER A 150 8.60 -10.89 12.58
C SER A 150 8.39 -10.51 14.05
N SER A 151 8.02 -9.25 14.30
CA SER A 151 7.66 -8.74 15.61
C SER A 151 6.83 -7.47 15.45
N VAL A 152 5.85 -7.24 16.32
CA VAL A 152 5.03 -6.01 16.35
C VAL A 152 5.91 -4.75 16.41
N SER A 153 7.08 -4.82 17.06
CA SER A 153 8.03 -3.70 17.11
C SER A 153 8.57 -3.26 15.75
N VAL A 154 8.50 -4.10 14.72
CA VAL A 154 8.89 -3.72 13.34
C VAL A 154 7.92 -2.71 12.76
N VAL A 155 6.62 -2.87 13.03
CA VAL A 155 5.58 -1.92 12.61
C VAL A 155 5.83 -0.56 13.26
N ASP A 156 6.14 -0.54 14.56
CA ASP A 156 6.52 0.68 15.26
C ASP A 156 7.76 1.35 14.64
N MET A 157 8.76 0.60 14.21
CA MET A 157 9.97 1.18 13.58
C MET A 157 9.65 1.92 12.27
N LEU A 158 8.79 1.36 11.40
CA LEU A 158 8.39 2.04 10.17
C LEU A 158 7.56 3.30 10.47
N LEU A 159 6.66 3.24 11.45
CA LEU A 159 5.83 4.36 11.86
C LEU A 159 6.62 5.49 12.53
N VAL A 160 7.68 5.14 13.26
CA VAL A 160 8.64 6.11 13.82
C VAL A 160 9.47 6.74 12.70
N ALA A 161 9.89 5.96 11.70
CA ALA A 161 10.64 6.48 10.55
C ALA A 161 9.78 7.45 9.72
N ASN A 162 8.51 7.12 9.50
CA ASN A 162 7.53 8.07 8.98
C ASN A 162 6.12 7.71 9.42
N ARG A 163 5.46 8.64 10.11
CA ARG A 163 4.09 8.46 10.54
C ARG A 163 3.06 8.50 9.42
N ALA A 164 3.31 9.26 8.35
CA ALA A 164 2.36 9.45 7.26
C ALA A 164 2.04 8.15 6.49
N VAL A 165 2.89 7.14 6.60
CA VAL A 165 2.70 5.83 5.96
C VAL A 165 1.52 5.04 6.56
N ALA A 166 1.08 5.38 7.78
CA ALA A 166 -0.05 4.72 8.44
C ALA A 166 -1.38 4.94 7.70
N THR A 167 -1.53 6.11 7.07
CA THR A 167 -2.74 6.55 6.37
C THR A 167 -2.63 6.43 4.85
N ALA A 168 -1.47 6.04 4.35
CA ALA A 168 -1.26 5.83 2.92
C ALA A 168 -2.12 4.67 2.42
N LYS A 169 -2.51 4.76 1.15
CA LYS A 169 -3.31 3.73 0.47
C LYS A 169 -2.50 3.15 -0.67
N ASP A 170 -2.65 1.84 -0.90
CA ASP A 170 -2.16 1.18 -2.10
C ASP A 170 -3.04 1.49 -3.33
N MET A 171 -2.72 0.88 -4.48
CA MET A 171 -3.53 1.05 -5.71
C MET A 171 -4.96 0.53 -5.58
N ASP A 172 -5.19 -0.46 -4.71
CA ASP A 172 -6.52 -1.01 -4.42
C ASP A 172 -7.31 -0.13 -3.42
N GLY A 173 -6.71 0.94 -2.91
CA GLY A 173 -7.32 1.88 -1.97
C GLY A 173 -7.27 1.41 -0.51
N ASN A 174 -6.53 0.35 -0.21
CA ASN A 174 -6.38 -0.22 1.12
C ASN A 174 -5.27 0.46 1.90
N THR A 175 -5.54 0.74 3.17
CA THR A 175 -4.51 1.18 4.11
C THR A 175 -3.83 -0.02 4.77
N ALA A 176 -2.67 0.19 5.39
CA ALA A 176 -2.03 -0.83 6.23
C ALA A 176 -2.99 -1.41 7.29
N LEU A 177 -3.89 -0.60 7.84
CA LEU A 177 -4.87 -1.09 8.82
C LEU A 177 -5.89 -2.05 8.17
N ASN A 178 -6.39 -1.74 6.98
CA ASN A 178 -7.32 -2.61 6.26
C ASN A 178 -6.67 -3.96 5.96
N LEU A 179 -5.45 -3.94 5.43
CA LEU A 179 -4.70 -5.15 5.11
C LEU A 179 -4.38 -5.98 6.36
N ALA A 180 -4.09 -5.34 7.50
CA ALA A 180 -3.88 -6.04 8.76
C ALA A 180 -5.16 -6.69 9.31
N ILE A 181 -6.34 -6.09 9.08
CA ILE A 181 -7.63 -6.66 9.48
C ILE A 181 -7.99 -7.86 8.58
N GLU A 182 -7.60 -7.84 7.30
CA GLU A 182 -7.86 -8.93 6.36
C GLU A 182 -6.83 -10.07 6.47
N GLY A 183 -5.58 -9.75 6.85
CA GLY A 183 -4.50 -10.72 6.96
C GLY A 183 -4.75 -11.83 7.97
N ASP A 184 -4.13 -12.99 7.71
CA ASP A 184 -4.20 -14.19 8.56
C ASP A 184 -2.80 -14.56 9.08
N TYR A 185 -2.46 -14.05 10.26
CA TYR A 185 -1.19 -14.35 10.95
C TYR A 185 -1.33 -14.19 12.47
N PRO A 186 -0.49 -14.87 13.28
CA PRO A 186 -0.67 -14.97 14.73
C PRO A 186 -0.67 -13.61 15.46
N GLU A 187 0.19 -12.68 15.03
CA GLU A 187 0.38 -11.37 15.65
C GLU A 187 -0.61 -10.30 15.17
N LYS A 188 -1.62 -10.67 14.37
CA LYS A 188 -2.62 -9.77 13.77
C LYS A 188 -3.19 -8.75 14.76
N ASN A 189 -3.69 -9.22 15.90
CA ASN A 189 -4.30 -8.35 16.92
C ASN A 189 -3.29 -7.32 17.46
N GLY A 190 -2.02 -7.71 17.58
CA GLY A 190 -0.93 -6.82 18.00
C GLY A 190 -0.62 -5.76 16.95
N VAL A 191 -0.58 -6.15 15.67
CA VAL A 191 -0.35 -5.22 14.54
C VAL A 191 -1.50 -4.23 14.40
N VAL A 192 -2.75 -4.70 14.42
CA VAL A 192 -3.96 -3.85 14.38
C VAL A 192 -3.95 -2.86 15.55
N SER A 193 -3.67 -3.35 16.77
CA SER A 193 -3.58 -2.47 17.96
C SER A 193 -2.48 -1.42 17.83
N ALA A 194 -1.31 -1.79 17.30
CA ALA A 194 -0.20 -0.86 17.08
C ALA A 194 -0.55 0.21 16.04
N LEU A 195 -1.08 -0.18 14.89
CA LEU A 195 -1.53 0.74 13.84
C LEU A 195 -2.61 1.69 14.36
N GLN A 196 -3.59 1.16 15.10
CA GLN A 196 -4.71 1.95 15.62
C GLN A 196 -4.28 2.91 16.74
N LYS A 197 -3.33 2.51 17.58
CA LYS A 197 -2.68 3.40 18.57
C LYS A 197 -2.00 4.58 17.87
N TRP A 198 -1.29 4.33 16.77
CA TRP A 198 -0.65 5.38 15.98
C TRP A 198 -1.63 6.19 15.11
N LEU A 199 -2.83 5.72 14.82
CA LEU A 199 -3.86 6.52 14.15
C LEU A 199 -4.60 7.44 15.15
N ASN A 200 -4.89 6.93 16.35
CA ASN A 200 -5.65 7.67 17.36
C ASN A 200 -4.85 8.79 18.03
N ASN A 201 -3.52 8.67 18.12
CA ASN A 201 -2.65 9.66 18.76
C ASN A 201 -2.38 10.88 17.84
N ASN A 202 -3.40 11.57 17.31
CA ASN A 202 -3.20 12.73 16.44
C ASN A 202 -2.34 13.85 17.09
N PRO A 203 -1.58 14.64 16.31
CA PRO A 203 -0.50 15.50 16.79
C PRO A 203 -0.92 16.72 17.64
N SER A 204 -2.21 16.95 17.90
CA SER A 204 -2.67 18.07 18.74
C SER A 204 -2.31 17.92 20.22
N ASP A 205 -2.04 16.71 20.70
CA ASP A 205 -1.81 16.48 22.14
C ASP A 205 -0.33 16.45 22.53
N ILE A 206 0.59 16.35 21.56
CA ILE A 206 2.03 16.17 21.84
C ILE A 206 2.75 17.51 22.07
N GLU A 207 2.29 18.63 21.48
CA GLU A 207 2.84 19.96 21.77
C GLU A 207 2.58 20.40 23.23
N SER A 208 1.58 19.84 23.90
CA SER A 208 1.27 20.14 25.31
C SER A 208 2.16 19.40 26.32
N THR A 209 2.85 18.33 25.91
CA THR A 209 3.58 17.44 26.83
C THR A 209 5.09 17.63 26.80
N VAL A 210 5.65 18.28 25.78
CA VAL A 210 7.09 18.64 25.72
C VAL A 210 7.43 19.83 26.63
N SER A 211 6.43 20.59 27.09
CA SER A 211 6.64 21.76 27.96
C SER A 211 6.63 21.46 29.48
N ARG A 212 6.45 20.18 29.90
CA ARG A 212 6.25 19.84 31.33
C ARG A 212 7.18 18.79 31.96
N LYS A 213 8.31 18.45 31.33
CA LYS A 213 9.36 17.66 32.00
C LYS A 213 10.77 18.20 31.76
N SER A 214 11.01 19.43 32.20
CA SER A 214 12.34 19.92 32.56
C SER A 214 12.34 20.28 34.05
N SER A 215 12.50 19.26 34.89
CA SER A 215 12.85 19.44 36.30
C SER A 215 13.94 18.44 36.63
N VAL A 216 15.14 18.80 36.19
CA VAL A 216 16.39 18.10 36.49
C VAL A 216 16.69 18.30 37.98
N THR A 217 16.57 17.23 38.77
CA THR A 217 17.18 17.15 40.09
C THR A 217 18.66 16.83 39.93
N LYS A 218 19.49 17.76 40.42
CA LYS A 218 20.94 17.68 40.50
C LYS A 218 21.37 16.48 41.34
N HIS A 219 22.25 15.64 40.81
CA HIS A 219 23.21 14.93 41.64
C HIS A 219 24.64 15.06 41.09
N LYS A 220 25.52 15.25 42.06
CA LYS A 220 26.91 15.68 42.04
C LYS A 220 27.76 14.43 42.20
N VAL A 221 28.67 14.14 41.26
CA VAL A 221 29.88 13.34 41.54
C VAL A 221 31.05 13.93 40.77
N SER A 222 32.12 14.15 41.53
CA SER A 222 33.45 14.67 41.24
C SER A 222 34.27 13.74 40.33
N SER A 223 34.95 14.29 39.33
CA SER A 223 36.42 14.48 39.27
C SER A 223 37.28 13.22 39.25
N SER A 224 37.93 12.96 38.11
CA SER A 224 39.40 13.01 38.04
C SER A 224 39.87 13.04 36.58
N ASP A 225 40.90 13.86 36.37
CA ASP A 225 41.61 14.21 35.15
C ASP A 225 42.15 13.02 34.32
N GLU A 226 42.24 13.21 33.00
CA GLU A 226 43.54 13.33 32.33
C GLU A 226 43.40 13.97 30.93
N ARG A 227 44.34 14.87 30.62
CA ARG A 227 44.44 15.67 29.40
C ARG A 227 45.29 14.93 28.37
N PHE A 228 44.95 15.00 27.09
CA PHE A 228 45.95 15.28 26.05
C PHE A 228 45.30 15.83 24.76
N THR A 229 46.04 16.74 24.15
CA THR A 229 45.83 17.63 22.98
C THR A 229 45.62 16.86 21.67
N ASP A 230 45.19 17.35 20.51
CA ASP A 230 45.20 18.64 19.78
C ASP A 230 44.28 18.37 18.55
N GLY A 231 43.36 19.22 18.07
CA GLY A 231 43.62 20.49 17.41
C GLY A 231 43.87 20.33 15.91
N SER A 232 42.83 20.48 15.09
CA SER A 232 42.88 21.29 13.86
C SER A 232 41.53 21.38 13.16
N GLN A 233 40.91 22.55 13.30
CA GLN A 233 39.86 23.08 12.44
C GLN A 233 40.50 23.71 11.21
N ILE A 234 39.96 23.51 10.01
CA ILE A 234 39.95 24.57 8.98
C ILE A 234 38.56 24.61 8.31
N LYS A 235 38.04 25.84 8.24
CA LYS A 235 36.73 26.31 7.79
C LYS A 235 36.57 26.34 6.26
N PRO A 236 35.33 26.55 5.76
CA PRO A 236 34.98 26.45 4.34
C PRO A 236 35.23 27.78 3.59
N SER A 237 35.40 27.71 2.27
CA SER A 237 35.39 28.88 1.38
C SER A 237 34.50 28.63 0.17
N MET A 238 33.47 29.47 0.04
CA MET A 238 32.59 29.60 -1.12
C MET A 238 33.37 30.16 -2.32
N LYS A 239 32.95 29.81 -3.54
CA LYS A 239 32.95 30.72 -4.71
C LYS A 239 31.87 30.27 -5.71
N ALA A 240 31.00 31.22 -6.02
CA ALA A 240 29.95 31.15 -7.04
C ALA A 240 30.49 31.58 -8.40
N THR A 241 30.04 30.90 -9.46
CA THR A 241 29.99 31.28 -10.89
C THR A 241 29.39 30.04 -11.58
N ARG A 242 28.47 30.04 -12.55
CA ARG A 242 27.89 31.06 -13.44
C ARG A 242 26.69 30.36 -14.11
N ALA A 243 25.64 31.14 -14.37
CA ALA A 243 24.40 30.71 -15.00
C ALA A 243 24.59 30.04 -16.37
N PHE A 244 23.76 29.03 -16.65
CA PHE A 244 23.38 28.62 -17.99
C PHE A 244 21.87 28.32 -17.98
N GLU A 245 21.15 28.96 -18.89
CA GLU A 245 19.71 28.83 -19.12
C GLU A 245 19.40 27.46 -19.76
N PRO A 246 18.27 26.80 -19.41
CA PRO A 246 17.79 25.62 -20.13
C PRO A 246 16.75 26.01 -21.20
N GLU A 247 16.88 25.39 -22.37
CA GLU A 247 15.85 25.37 -23.42
C GLU A 247 14.60 24.63 -22.95
N ASN A 248 13.47 25.33 -23.01
CA ASN A 248 12.13 24.78 -22.81
C ASN A 248 11.76 23.81 -23.95
N GLN A 249 11.30 22.62 -23.59
CA GLN A 249 10.28 21.91 -24.36
C GLN A 249 9.09 21.63 -23.44
N GLU A 250 8.07 22.48 -23.59
CA GLU A 250 6.75 22.35 -22.99
C GLU A 250 5.96 21.22 -23.67
N TYR A 251 5.33 20.36 -22.88
CA TYR A 251 4.09 19.70 -23.28
C TYR A 251 3.05 19.92 -22.18
N GLU A 252 2.00 20.67 -22.54
CA GLU A 252 0.87 21.09 -21.72
C GLU A 252 0.00 19.92 -21.24
N ILE A 253 -0.32 19.89 -19.93
CA ILE A 253 -1.44 19.12 -19.40
C ILE A 253 -2.61 20.07 -19.15
N LYS A 254 -3.66 19.92 -19.95
CA LYS A 254 -4.96 20.58 -19.81
C LYS A 254 -5.61 20.19 -18.47
N GLN A 255 -5.75 21.14 -17.55
CA GLN A 255 -6.60 20.99 -16.37
C GLN A 255 -7.99 21.57 -16.65
N SER A 256 -8.97 20.69 -16.83
CA SER A 256 -10.40 21.03 -16.80
C SER A 256 -10.88 21.11 -15.36
N LYS A 257 -11.34 22.30 -14.96
CA LYS A 257 -12.03 22.58 -13.69
C LYS A 257 -13.46 22.05 -13.76
N MET A 258 -13.88 21.25 -12.78
CA MET A 258 -15.29 21.14 -12.39
C MET A 258 -15.45 21.61 -10.95
N THR A 259 -16.03 22.79 -10.81
CA THR A 259 -16.51 23.37 -9.56
C THR A 259 -17.86 22.75 -9.20
N TYR A 260 -18.00 22.20 -7.99
CA TYR A 260 -19.32 22.05 -7.37
C TYR A 260 -19.48 23.07 -6.24
N SER A 261 -20.35 24.03 -6.54
CA SER A 261 -20.91 25.03 -5.65
C SER A 261 -21.77 24.35 -4.58
N ASN A 262 -21.50 24.61 -3.30
CA ASN A 262 -22.51 24.42 -2.26
C ASN A 262 -22.87 25.77 -1.63
N LYS A 263 -24.12 26.18 -1.87
CA LYS A 263 -24.74 27.40 -1.37
C LYS A 263 -25.43 27.11 -0.04
N ASN A 264 -25.52 28.15 0.78
CA ASN A 264 -26.48 28.43 1.86
C ASN A 264 -25.89 28.47 3.28
N ALA A 265 -25.19 29.58 3.56
CA ALA A 265 -25.19 30.19 4.88
C ALA A 265 -26.32 31.24 4.91
N VAL A 266 -27.35 30.99 5.70
CA VAL A 266 -28.40 31.97 6.01
C VAL A 266 -27.83 32.98 7.00
N SER A 267 -27.77 34.24 6.57
CA SER A 267 -27.56 35.41 7.42
C SER A 267 -28.88 36.10 7.68
N ARG A 268 -29.13 36.51 8.93
CA ARG A 268 -29.89 37.73 9.32
C ARG A 268 -29.74 37.89 10.83
N THR A 269 -28.89 38.75 11.38
CA THR A 269 -28.83 40.24 11.39
C THR A 269 -30.13 40.93 11.80
N LYS A 270 -30.07 41.63 12.93
CA LYS A 270 -30.59 42.97 13.29
C LYS A 270 -30.47 43.10 14.82
N ALA A 271 -30.14 44.21 15.48
CA ALA A 271 -29.76 45.56 15.10
C ALA A 271 -29.16 46.23 16.37
N ARG A 272 -28.33 47.25 16.17
CA ARG A 272 -27.82 48.25 17.15
C ARG A 272 -28.58 49.58 16.91
N PRO A 273 -28.37 50.70 17.65
CA PRO A 273 -27.99 50.92 19.06
C PRO A 273 -28.73 52.13 19.73
N ASN A 274 -28.27 52.51 20.94
CA ASN A 274 -28.30 53.83 21.61
C ASN A 274 -29.63 54.33 22.22
N THR A 275 -29.69 55.00 23.39
CA THR A 275 -28.72 55.49 24.40
C THR A 275 -29.50 55.96 25.63
N GLU A 276 -28.76 56.23 26.72
CA GLU A 276 -29.08 57.01 27.93
C GLU A 276 -29.54 56.22 29.16
N ARG A 277 -29.07 56.48 30.39
CA ARG A 277 -27.97 57.27 30.96
C ARG A 277 -27.98 56.97 32.48
N TYR A 278 -26.80 56.90 33.10
CA TYR A 278 -26.43 57.21 34.52
C TYR A 278 -27.30 56.61 35.67
N SER A 279 -26.77 56.13 36.78
CA SER A 279 -25.44 56.18 37.42
C SER A 279 -25.53 55.34 38.69
N ASP A 280 -24.45 54.65 39.06
CA ASP A 280 -24.09 54.12 40.40
C ASP A 280 -22.81 53.30 40.11
N GLU A 281 -21.64 53.42 40.72
CA GLU A 281 -21.12 53.95 41.98
C GLU A 281 -19.67 54.41 41.71
N GLU A 282 -19.09 55.25 42.57
CA GLU A 282 -17.82 54.87 43.21
C GLU A 282 -17.42 55.84 44.33
N LYS A 283 -17.16 55.23 45.50
CA LYS A 283 -15.99 55.41 46.37
C LYS A 283 -16.01 56.41 47.53
N ARG A 284 -15.75 55.76 48.69
CA ARG A 284 -14.95 56.14 49.87
C ARG A 284 -15.70 56.84 51.00
N ASP A 285 -15.88 56.06 52.06
CA ASP A 285 -15.75 56.57 53.42
C ASP A 285 -14.70 55.72 54.15
N GLU A 286 -13.78 56.39 54.85
CA GLU A 286 -12.74 55.79 55.68
C GLU A 286 -13.19 55.80 57.15
N GLY A 287 -12.96 54.68 57.86
CA GLY A 287 -12.82 54.61 59.33
C GLY A 287 -14.12 54.69 60.14
N GLU A 288 -14.32 53.99 61.26
CA GLU A 288 -13.43 53.23 62.13
C GLU A 288 -14.24 52.19 62.94
N THR A 289 -13.50 51.22 63.48
CA THR A 289 -13.91 50.14 64.39
C THR A 289 -14.25 50.59 65.83
N PRO A 290 -14.93 49.76 66.64
CA PRO A 290 -15.24 50.05 68.04
C PRO A 290 -14.21 49.42 69.00
N PHE A 291 -13.74 50.12 70.04
CA PHE A 291 -13.43 49.49 71.33
C PHE A 291 -13.14 50.45 72.50
N VAL A 292 -13.40 49.91 73.69
CA VAL A 292 -13.39 50.46 75.06
C VAL A 292 -11.97 50.64 75.64
N ARG A 293 -11.74 51.72 76.42
CA ARG A 293 -10.95 51.80 77.69
C ARG A 293 -10.79 53.28 78.11
N SER A 294 -11.39 53.73 79.21
CA SER A 294 -10.90 53.73 80.60
C SER A 294 -9.93 54.86 80.97
N LEU A 295 -10.28 55.55 82.07
CA LEU A 295 -9.45 56.30 83.03
C LEU A 295 -9.06 57.75 82.71
N GLY A 296 -9.63 58.68 83.50
CA GLY A 296 -8.81 59.34 84.54
C GLY A 296 -8.53 60.85 84.42
N LYS A 297 -9.22 61.60 85.30
CA LYS A 297 -8.78 62.75 86.12
C LYS A 297 -8.82 64.21 85.58
N ALA A 298 -9.64 64.96 86.33
CA ALA A 298 -9.49 66.35 86.86
C ALA A 298 -9.52 67.49 85.82
N VAL A 299 -10.20 68.62 86.04
CA VAL A 299 -10.03 69.72 87.03
C VAL A 299 -11.23 70.70 86.81
N PRO A 300 -11.49 71.82 87.54
CA PRO A 300 -11.71 72.15 88.95
C PRO A 300 -13.18 72.62 89.24
N SER A 301 -13.44 73.03 90.49
CA SER A 301 -14.64 73.72 91.00
C SER A 301 -14.50 75.28 90.91
N PRO A 302 -15.35 76.12 91.56
CA PRO A 302 -16.57 76.75 90.99
C PRO A 302 -16.57 78.29 91.08
N THR A 303 -17.35 79.02 90.27
CA THR A 303 -18.17 80.18 90.74
C THR A 303 -19.07 80.81 89.64
N LYS A 304 -20.35 80.92 90.00
CA LYS A 304 -21.45 81.84 89.59
C LYS A 304 -21.32 82.68 88.30
N ILE A 305 -22.33 82.58 87.42
CA ILE A 305 -23.33 83.63 87.09
C ILE A 305 -24.55 83.00 86.37
N ASP A 306 -25.70 83.10 87.05
CA ASP A 306 -27.13 83.22 86.70
C ASP A 306 -27.73 82.92 85.29
N ALA A 307 -28.76 82.04 85.34
CA ALA A 307 -30.15 82.25 84.86
C ALA A 307 -30.61 82.05 83.39
N LEU A 308 -29.99 81.18 82.58
CA LEU A 308 -30.55 80.85 81.23
C LEU A 308 -30.65 79.34 80.86
N SER A 309 -30.37 78.40 81.77
CA SER A 309 -30.26 76.95 81.41
C SER A 309 -31.40 76.04 81.90
N THR A 310 -32.35 76.51 82.71
CA THR A 310 -33.36 75.63 83.33
C THR A 310 -34.61 75.37 82.48
N ASN A 311 -34.95 76.25 81.52
CA ASN A 311 -36.13 76.06 80.66
C ASN A 311 -35.93 75.02 79.54
N ALA A 312 -34.69 74.82 79.06
CA ALA A 312 -34.43 73.91 77.94
C ALA A 312 -34.60 72.43 78.31
N HIS A 313 -34.19 72.04 79.52
CA HIS A 313 -34.28 70.64 79.97
C HIS A 313 -35.71 70.20 80.36
N GLU A 314 -36.57 71.13 80.78
CA GLU A 314 -37.99 70.80 81.06
C GLU A 314 -38.78 70.52 79.76
N GLU A 315 -38.38 71.11 78.64
CA GLU A 315 -38.99 70.91 77.32
C GLU A 315 -38.67 69.52 76.75
N GLU A 316 -37.42 69.07 76.88
CA GLU A 316 -36.97 67.75 76.42
C GLU A 316 -37.60 66.60 77.22
N ILE A 317 -37.74 66.77 78.54
CA ILE A 317 -38.42 65.79 79.40
C ILE A 317 -39.89 65.63 79.00
N ARG A 318 -40.56 66.73 78.62
CA ARG A 318 -41.96 66.70 78.17
C ARG A 318 -42.12 65.95 76.86
N LYS A 319 -41.19 66.13 75.92
CA LYS A 319 -41.18 65.44 74.63
C LYS A 319 -41.01 63.93 74.78
N LEU A 320 -40.03 63.51 75.57
CA LEU A 320 -39.78 62.09 75.86
C LEU A 320 -40.99 61.40 76.54
N LYS A 321 -41.73 62.14 77.38
CA LYS A 321 -42.91 61.60 78.06
C LYS A 321 -44.09 61.36 77.09
N ASN A 322 -44.25 62.22 76.09
CA ASN A 322 -45.27 62.05 75.05
C ASN A 322 -44.91 60.90 74.11
N ASP A 323 -43.64 60.77 73.73
CA ASP A 323 -43.17 59.68 72.87
C ASP A 323 -43.35 58.31 73.57
N MET A 324 -43.11 58.26 74.88
CA MET A 324 -43.33 57.04 75.67
C MET A 324 -44.83 56.67 75.79
N GLN A 325 -45.75 57.65 75.81
CA GLN A 325 -47.19 57.37 75.77
C GLN A 325 -47.63 56.86 74.40
N ALA A 326 -47.09 57.40 73.31
CA ALA A 326 -47.38 56.94 71.95
C ALA A 326 -46.94 55.49 71.72
N LEU A 327 -45.73 55.11 72.16
CA LEU A 327 -45.25 53.73 72.06
C LEU A 327 -46.13 52.74 72.83
N LYS A 328 -46.61 53.10 74.02
CA LYS A 328 -47.51 52.23 74.81
C LYS A 328 -48.84 51.97 74.10
N ALA A 329 -49.39 52.95 73.40
CA ALA A 329 -50.63 52.77 72.62
C ALA A 329 -50.43 51.79 71.46
N THR A 330 -49.30 51.90 70.73
CA THR A 330 -49.02 51.00 69.59
C THR A 330 -48.83 49.54 69.98
N ILE A 331 -48.25 49.27 71.17
CA ILE A 331 -48.08 47.91 71.69
C ILE A 331 -49.45 47.31 72.03
N PHE A 332 -50.33 48.09 72.64
CA PHE A 332 -51.67 47.64 73.01
C PHE A 332 -52.55 47.31 71.79
N GLU A 333 -52.48 48.09 70.72
CA GLU A 333 -53.16 47.78 69.45
C GLU A 333 -52.64 46.46 68.84
N LYS A 334 -51.32 46.24 68.87
CA LYS A 334 -50.71 45.00 68.34
C LYS A 334 -51.07 43.76 69.16
N GLU A 335 -51.24 43.88 70.47
CA GLU A 335 -51.72 42.79 71.33
C GLU A 335 -53.19 42.44 71.07
N LEU A 336 -54.02 43.43 70.71
CA LEU A 336 -55.42 43.19 70.33
C LEU A 336 -55.51 42.46 68.98
N GLU A 337 -54.74 42.91 67.99
CA GLU A 337 -54.67 42.27 66.65
C GLU A 337 -54.19 40.81 66.70
N TRP A 338 -53.39 40.44 67.71
CA TRP A 338 -52.90 39.07 67.87
C TRP A 338 -53.94 38.13 68.47
N LYS A 339 -54.83 38.64 69.33
CA LYS A 339 -55.91 37.85 69.95
C LYS A 339 -57.02 37.46 68.96
N ASP A 340 -57.28 38.28 67.95
CA ASP A 340 -58.36 38.03 66.98
C ASP A 340 -58.01 36.99 65.90
N ARG A 341 -56.72 36.64 65.69
CA ARG A 341 -56.31 35.69 64.63
C ARG A 341 -56.36 34.20 65.03
N ASN A 342 -56.61 33.86 66.29
CA ASN A 342 -56.54 32.48 66.76
C ASN A 342 -57.92 31.90 67.11
N THR A 343 -58.74 31.66 66.07
CA THR A 343 -60.08 31.05 66.19
C THR A 343 -60.36 29.97 65.14
N GLU A 344 -59.36 29.19 64.70
CA GLU A 344 -59.65 27.87 64.10
C GLU A 344 -59.73 26.83 65.23
N THR A 345 -60.90 26.21 65.41
CA THR A 345 -61.10 25.21 66.47
C THR A 345 -60.34 23.92 66.17
N GLU A 346 -59.83 23.26 67.21
CA GLU A 346 -59.04 22.02 67.14
C GLU A 346 -59.74 20.91 66.34
N GLU A 347 -61.06 20.92 66.30
CA GLU A 347 -61.92 20.00 65.54
C GLU A 347 -61.78 20.15 64.02
N GLN A 348 -61.62 21.38 63.51
CA GLN A 348 -61.45 21.64 62.08
C GLN A 348 -60.08 21.16 61.59
N TRP A 349 -59.04 21.30 62.42
CA TRP A 349 -57.70 20.76 62.13
C TRP A 349 -57.68 19.23 62.15
N LYS A 350 -58.37 18.60 63.10
CA LYS A 350 -58.53 17.13 63.14
C LYS A 350 -59.29 16.61 61.91
N ALA A 351 -60.33 17.32 61.46
CA ALA A 351 -61.06 16.98 60.24
C ALA A 351 -60.18 17.08 58.98
N LYS A 352 -59.42 18.18 58.82
CA LYS A 352 -58.46 18.35 57.72
C LYS A 352 -57.38 17.26 57.74
N TYR A 353 -56.84 16.94 58.92
CA TYR A 353 -55.82 15.88 59.07
C TYR A 353 -56.34 14.50 58.70
N ASN A 354 -57.55 14.13 59.15
CA ASN A 354 -58.15 12.84 58.81
C ASN A 354 -58.49 12.74 57.32
N ALA A 355 -58.95 13.83 56.69
CA ALA A 355 -59.17 13.88 55.25
C ALA A 355 -57.86 13.72 54.45
N LEU A 356 -56.79 14.40 54.86
CA LEU A 356 -55.45 14.24 54.27
C LEU A 356 -54.89 12.83 54.43
N LYS A 357 -55.10 12.21 55.60
CA LYS A 357 -54.67 10.84 55.86
C LYS A 357 -55.40 9.82 54.97
N LEU A 358 -56.71 10.01 54.75
CA LEU A 358 -57.47 9.18 53.83
C LEU A 358 -56.96 9.34 52.39
N LEU A 359 -56.77 10.58 51.95
CA LEU A 359 -56.23 10.89 50.62
C LEU A 359 -54.82 10.32 50.41
N SER A 360 -53.98 10.32 51.46
CA SER A 360 -52.65 9.68 51.44
C SER A 360 -52.76 8.17 51.22
N GLY A 361 -53.70 7.50 51.90
CA GLY A 361 -53.96 6.07 51.72
C GLY A 361 -54.43 5.72 50.31
N GLU A 362 -55.37 6.49 49.76
CA GLU A 362 -55.83 6.32 48.37
C GLU A 362 -54.68 6.50 47.36
N LYS A 363 -53.81 7.49 47.59
CA LYS A 363 -52.63 7.71 46.74
C LYS A 363 -51.58 6.62 46.88
N GLU A 364 -51.41 6.04 48.07
CA GLU A 364 -50.54 4.89 48.28
C GLU A 364 -51.06 3.65 47.55
N GLU A 365 -52.37 3.41 47.53
CA GLU A 365 -52.99 2.34 46.76
C GLU A 365 -52.84 2.55 45.24
N GLU A 366 -53.04 3.77 44.73
CA GLU A 366 -52.76 4.12 43.32
C GLU A 366 -51.28 3.89 42.96
N VAL A 367 -50.35 4.23 43.84
CA VAL A 367 -48.92 3.97 43.61
C VAL A 367 -48.64 2.47 43.57
N GLU A 368 -49.31 1.68 44.40
CA GLU A 368 -49.12 0.23 44.44
C GLU A 368 -49.72 -0.46 43.20
N THR A 369 -50.84 0.02 42.68
CA THR A 369 -51.39 -0.49 41.39
C THR A 369 -50.48 -0.12 40.23
N MET A 370 -50.00 1.14 40.16
CA MET A 370 -49.04 1.57 39.13
C MET A 370 -47.73 0.78 39.18
N LYS A 371 -47.21 0.45 40.36
CA LYS A 371 -46.02 -0.42 40.49
C LYS A 371 -46.25 -1.82 39.91
N LYS A 372 -47.41 -2.41 40.16
CA LYS A 372 -47.76 -3.74 39.60
C LYS A 372 -47.88 -3.70 38.08
N GLU A 373 -48.47 -2.65 37.52
CA GLU A 373 -48.53 -2.44 36.07
C GLU A 373 -47.13 -2.23 35.47
N LEU A 374 -46.28 -1.45 36.13
CA LEU A 374 -44.90 -1.21 35.71
C LEU A 374 -44.09 -2.51 35.70
N GLU A 375 -44.24 -3.36 36.73
CA GLU A 375 -43.59 -4.66 36.79
C GLU A 375 -44.08 -5.61 35.69
N LYS A 376 -45.37 -5.55 35.34
CA LYS A 376 -45.92 -6.30 34.20
C LYS A 376 -45.30 -5.84 32.88
N VAL A 377 -45.27 -4.53 32.62
CA VAL A 377 -44.64 -3.94 31.43
C VAL A 377 -43.16 -4.28 31.36
N ARG A 378 -42.47 -4.30 32.50
CA ARG A 378 -41.05 -4.68 32.58
C ARG A 378 -40.82 -6.13 32.14
N LYS A 379 -41.68 -7.06 32.57
CA LYS A 379 -41.61 -8.46 32.12
C LYS A 379 -41.85 -8.60 30.62
N GLU A 380 -42.88 -7.94 30.09
CA GLU A 380 -43.17 -7.93 28.64
C GLU A 380 -42.00 -7.33 27.83
N LEU A 381 -41.35 -6.29 28.36
CA LEU A 381 -40.17 -5.68 27.76
C LEU A 381 -38.98 -6.64 27.74
N ASP A 382 -38.73 -7.38 28.84
CA ASP A 382 -37.64 -8.34 28.92
C ASP A 382 -37.88 -9.56 28.01
N GLU A 383 -39.13 -10.03 27.88
CA GLU A 383 -39.51 -11.06 26.90
C GLU A 383 -39.28 -10.57 25.46
N SER A 384 -39.71 -9.35 25.14
CA SER A 384 -39.49 -8.73 23.83
C SER A 384 -38.00 -8.55 23.53
N ARG A 385 -37.20 -8.14 24.51
CA ARG A 385 -35.73 -8.08 24.40
C ARG A 385 -35.12 -9.46 24.16
N GLY A 386 -35.62 -10.50 24.82
CA GLY A 386 -35.22 -11.89 24.58
C GLY A 386 -35.49 -12.32 23.13
N THR A 387 -36.68 -12.05 22.61
CA THR A 387 -37.00 -12.37 21.20
C THR A 387 -36.14 -11.58 20.21
N THR A 388 -35.85 -10.31 20.50
CA THR A 388 -34.98 -9.46 19.67
C THR A 388 -33.57 -10.02 19.64
N ARG A 389 -33.02 -10.37 20.80
CA ARG A 389 -31.69 -10.98 20.91
C ARG A 389 -31.57 -12.30 20.14
N ASN A 390 -32.60 -13.15 20.19
CA ASN A 390 -32.61 -14.40 19.41
C ASN A 390 -32.61 -14.11 17.91
N LYS A 391 -33.42 -13.14 17.45
CA LYS A 391 -33.42 -12.71 16.04
C LYS A 391 -32.07 -12.13 15.63
N ASP A 392 -31.39 -11.38 16.50
CA ASP A 392 -30.04 -10.86 16.22
C ASP A 392 -29.03 -12.00 16.04
N ILE A 393 -29.12 -13.06 16.84
CA ILE A 393 -28.30 -14.28 16.69
C ILE A 393 -28.59 -14.96 15.35
N ASP A 394 -29.87 -15.12 14.98
CA ASP A 394 -30.26 -15.73 13.71
C ASP A 394 -29.81 -14.89 12.50
N ILE A 395 -29.91 -13.56 12.60
CA ILE A 395 -29.42 -12.62 11.59
C ILE A 395 -27.90 -12.77 11.43
N GLU A 396 -27.16 -12.84 12.54
CA GLU A 396 -25.71 -12.99 12.49
C GLU A 396 -25.30 -14.35 11.90
N ALA A 397 -25.99 -15.43 12.27
CA ALA A 397 -25.81 -16.74 11.64
C ALA A 397 -26.14 -16.71 10.13
N GLY A 398 -27.17 -15.97 9.73
CA GLY A 398 -27.52 -15.74 8.32
C GLY A 398 -26.45 -14.98 7.55
N LYS A 399 -25.88 -13.93 8.15
CA LYS A 399 -24.75 -13.17 7.56
C LYS A 399 -23.52 -14.04 7.36
N GLN A 400 -23.17 -14.88 8.33
CA GLN A 400 -22.04 -15.80 8.22
C GLN A 400 -22.23 -16.78 7.05
N LYS A 401 -23.44 -17.32 6.87
CA LYS A 401 -23.75 -18.17 5.70
C LYS A 401 -23.64 -17.41 4.38
N LEU A 402 -24.07 -16.15 4.33
CA LEU A 402 -23.94 -15.32 3.14
C LEU A 402 -22.48 -14.97 2.82
N LEU A 403 -21.66 -14.72 3.84
CA LEU A 403 -20.22 -14.52 3.68
C LEU A 403 -19.56 -15.77 3.11
N GLN A 404 -19.85 -16.95 3.66
CA GLN A 404 -19.34 -18.21 3.13
C GLN A 404 -19.75 -18.40 1.66
N ALA A 405 -21.01 -18.20 1.32
CA ALA A 405 -21.48 -18.33 -0.06
C ALA A 405 -20.82 -17.31 -1.01
N ARG A 406 -20.52 -16.10 -0.53
CA ARG A 406 -19.78 -15.08 -1.30
C ARG A 406 -18.35 -15.53 -1.57
N ASP A 407 -17.69 -16.10 -0.57
CA ASP A 407 -16.31 -16.56 -0.69
C ASP A 407 -16.23 -17.81 -1.58
N ASP A 408 -17.22 -18.71 -1.52
CA ASP A 408 -17.37 -19.83 -2.44
C ASP A 408 -17.57 -19.35 -3.90
N LEU A 409 -18.39 -18.32 -4.12
CA LEU A 409 -18.58 -17.70 -5.44
C LEU A 409 -17.30 -17.03 -5.96
N LYS A 410 -16.49 -16.46 -5.06
CA LYS A 410 -15.17 -15.91 -5.42
C LYS A 410 -14.25 -17.05 -5.86
N GLY A 411 -14.17 -18.13 -5.09
CA GLY A 411 -13.39 -19.32 -5.46
C GLY A 411 -13.80 -19.90 -6.82
N LEU A 412 -15.11 -20.02 -7.08
CA LEU A 412 -15.61 -20.47 -8.38
C LEU A 412 -15.23 -19.52 -9.53
N ARG A 413 -15.26 -18.21 -9.30
CA ARG A 413 -14.83 -17.20 -10.28
C ARG A 413 -13.34 -17.35 -10.60
N ASP A 414 -12.52 -17.56 -9.59
CA ASP A 414 -11.07 -17.72 -9.76
C ASP A 414 -10.78 -18.99 -10.58
N THR A 415 -11.43 -20.11 -10.24
CA THR A 415 -11.30 -21.36 -11.03
C THR A 415 -11.78 -21.22 -12.48
N LEU A 416 -12.82 -20.41 -12.72
CA LEU A 416 -13.27 -20.11 -14.08
C LEU A 416 -12.25 -19.24 -14.83
N GLY A 417 -11.61 -18.30 -14.13
CA GLY A 417 -10.50 -17.51 -14.66
C GLY A 417 -9.34 -18.39 -15.12
N ASP A 418 -8.89 -19.30 -14.26
CA ASP A 418 -7.83 -20.27 -14.59
C ASP A 418 -8.20 -21.13 -15.81
N LEU A 419 -9.46 -21.60 -15.87
CA LEU A 419 -9.94 -22.41 -16.99
C LEU A 419 -10.01 -21.61 -18.31
N MET A 420 -10.39 -20.34 -18.24
CA MET A 420 -10.39 -19.44 -19.40
C MET A 420 -8.97 -19.15 -19.90
N GLU A 421 -8.01 -18.95 -18.99
CA GLU A 421 -6.61 -18.77 -19.35
C GLU A 421 -6.03 -20.03 -19.99
N GLN A 422 -6.33 -21.20 -19.43
CA GLN A 422 -5.99 -22.48 -20.05
C GLN A 422 -6.60 -22.61 -21.46
N HIS A 423 -7.87 -22.24 -21.64
CA HIS A 423 -8.54 -22.28 -22.94
C HIS A 423 -7.87 -21.35 -23.96
N GLU A 424 -7.50 -20.12 -23.58
CA GLU A 424 -6.73 -19.22 -24.46
C GLU A 424 -5.34 -19.77 -24.78
N GLY A 425 -4.68 -20.43 -23.82
CA GLY A 425 -3.44 -21.17 -24.06
C GLY A 425 -3.62 -22.29 -25.08
N PHE A 426 -4.67 -23.10 -24.96
CA PHE A 426 -5.01 -24.15 -25.92
C PHE A 426 -5.31 -23.58 -27.31
N LYS A 427 -6.02 -22.46 -27.38
CA LYS A 427 -6.35 -21.78 -28.64
C LYS A 427 -5.10 -21.26 -29.35
N LYS A 428 -4.16 -20.65 -28.62
CA LYS A 428 -2.86 -20.23 -29.17
C LYS A 428 -2.05 -21.42 -29.68
N LYS A 429 -1.95 -22.51 -28.90
CA LYS A 429 -1.26 -23.75 -29.31
C LYS A 429 -1.90 -24.36 -30.56
N ASN A 430 -3.23 -24.38 -30.63
CA ASN A 430 -3.96 -24.90 -31.77
C ASN A 430 -3.73 -24.04 -33.03
N HIS A 431 -3.70 -22.71 -32.89
CA HIS A 431 -3.38 -21.82 -34.00
C HIS A 431 -1.96 -22.06 -34.54
N ASN A 432 -0.97 -22.14 -33.66
CA ASN A 432 0.42 -22.46 -34.04
C ASN A 432 0.52 -23.83 -34.73
N MET A 433 -0.15 -24.86 -34.19
CA MET A 433 -0.22 -26.17 -34.86
C MET A 433 -0.84 -26.08 -36.26
N ASN A 434 -1.90 -25.29 -36.41
CA ASN A 434 -2.56 -25.10 -37.70
C ASN A 434 -1.66 -24.35 -38.70
N ASP A 435 -0.92 -23.34 -38.25
CA ASP A 435 0.03 -22.61 -39.09
C ASP A 435 1.20 -23.51 -39.52
N ARG A 436 1.72 -24.34 -38.60
CA ARG A 436 2.73 -25.36 -38.90
C ARG A 436 2.21 -26.37 -39.91
N LEU A 437 0.98 -26.86 -39.75
CA LEU A 437 0.33 -27.75 -40.72
C LEU A 437 0.16 -27.07 -42.08
N GLY A 438 -0.20 -25.79 -42.12
CA GLY A 438 -0.28 -24.99 -43.35
C GLY A 438 1.07 -24.87 -44.06
N SER A 439 2.14 -24.62 -43.30
CA SER A 439 3.51 -24.57 -43.86
C SER A 439 3.97 -25.93 -44.38
N LEU A 440 3.64 -27.01 -43.66
CA LEU A 440 3.97 -28.38 -44.05
C LEU A 440 3.20 -28.78 -45.31
N SER A 441 1.91 -28.43 -45.41
CA SER A 441 1.12 -28.70 -46.61
C SER A 441 1.66 -27.96 -47.83
N ALA A 442 2.05 -26.70 -47.68
CA ALA A 442 2.65 -25.92 -48.77
C ALA A 442 4.01 -26.51 -49.20
N SER A 443 4.83 -26.94 -48.24
CA SER A 443 6.10 -27.60 -48.53
C SER A 443 5.90 -28.94 -49.25
N LEU A 444 4.91 -29.74 -48.82
CA LEU A 444 4.57 -31.01 -49.46
C LEU A 444 4.07 -30.79 -50.89
N GLU A 445 3.22 -29.78 -51.11
CA GLU A 445 2.71 -29.41 -52.43
C GLU A 445 3.85 -29.00 -53.37
N SER A 446 4.79 -28.19 -52.89
CA SER A 446 5.99 -27.82 -53.65
C SER A 446 6.88 -29.03 -53.97
N MET A 447 7.04 -29.95 -53.01
CA MET A 447 7.80 -31.18 -53.22
C MET A 447 7.13 -32.10 -54.26
N MET A 448 5.80 -32.20 -54.22
CA MET A 448 5.01 -32.95 -55.20
C MET A 448 5.11 -32.33 -56.59
N GLU A 449 5.06 -31.00 -56.72
CA GLU A 449 5.30 -30.31 -57.99
C GLU A 449 6.70 -30.56 -58.54
N HIS A 450 7.73 -30.46 -57.68
CA HIS A 450 9.10 -30.74 -58.07
C HIS A 450 9.26 -32.19 -58.54
N GLN A 451 8.64 -33.15 -57.85
CA GLN A 451 8.65 -34.55 -58.25
C GLN A 451 7.92 -34.78 -59.59
N ASN A 452 6.82 -34.08 -59.83
CA ASN A 452 6.11 -34.11 -61.12
C ASN A 452 6.98 -33.52 -62.25
N MET A 453 7.72 -32.46 -61.98
CA MET A 453 8.66 -31.86 -62.93
C MET A 453 9.84 -32.80 -63.26
N LEU A 454 10.40 -33.46 -62.24
CA LEU A 454 11.46 -34.45 -62.40
C LEU A 454 10.99 -35.65 -63.22
N THR A 455 9.83 -36.22 -62.89
CA THR A 455 9.26 -37.37 -63.61
C THR A 455 8.96 -37.04 -65.07
N LYS A 456 8.37 -35.87 -65.37
CA LYS A 456 8.20 -35.37 -66.75
C LYS A 456 9.54 -35.25 -67.49
N SER A 457 10.55 -34.69 -66.83
CA SER A 457 11.89 -34.52 -67.42
C SER A 457 12.60 -35.84 -67.68
N LEU A 458 12.50 -36.79 -66.75
CA LEU A 458 13.04 -38.15 -66.89
C LEU A 458 12.34 -38.90 -68.01
N LYS A 459 11.01 -38.81 -68.10
CA LYS A 459 10.23 -39.40 -69.19
C LYS A 459 10.67 -38.85 -70.55
N LYS A 460 10.77 -37.51 -70.68
CA LYS A 460 11.27 -36.87 -71.91
C LYS A 460 12.68 -37.34 -72.30
N ARG A 461 13.60 -37.48 -71.33
CA ARG A 461 14.95 -38.02 -71.58
C ARG A 461 14.91 -39.49 -71.99
N SER A 462 14.05 -40.29 -71.36
CA SER A 462 13.83 -41.69 -71.70
C SER A 462 13.31 -41.84 -73.13
N ASP A 463 12.29 -41.08 -73.50
CA ASP A 463 11.69 -41.09 -74.83
C ASP A 463 12.71 -40.66 -75.89
N LYS A 464 13.52 -39.63 -75.61
CA LYS A 464 14.61 -39.22 -76.52
C LYS A 464 15.65 -40.34 -76.71
N ARG A 465 16.07 -41.01 -75.63
CA ARG A 465 17.01 -42.14 -75.73
C ARG A 465 16.42 -43.30 -76.53
N LYS A 466 15.14 -43.61 -76.31
CA LYS A 466 14.42 -44.64 -77.06
C LYS A 466 14.38 -44.31 -78.55
N ALA A 467 14.00 -43.08 -78.90
CA ALA A 467 14.00 -42.61 -80.28
C ALA A 467 15.39 -42.68 -80.94
N THR A 468 16.46 -42.28 -80.24
CA THR A 468 17.83 -42.40 -80.77
C THR A 468 18.28 -43.85 -80.94
N TYR A 469 17.81 -44.74 -80.07
CA TYR A 469 18.11 -46.17 -80.17
C TYR A 469 17.38 -46.78 -81.37
N GLU A 470 16.11 -46.45 -81.56
CA GLU A 470 15.30 -46.86 -82.70
C GLU A 470 15.91 -46.33 -84.03
N ASP A 471 16.35 -45.07 -84.09
CA ASP A 471 17.05 -44.51 -85.26
C ASP A 471 18.36 -45.25 -85.54
N ARG A 472 19.17 -45.51 -84.51
CA ARG A 472 20.43 -46.27 -84.66
C ARG A 472 20.17 -47.70 -85.14
N GLN A 473 19.13 -48.34 -84.62
CA GLN A 473 18.74 -49.69 -85.01
C GLN A 473 18.29 -49.74 -86.48
N ALA A 474 17.54 -48.73 -86.94
CA ALA A 474 17.15 -48.60 -88.34
C ALA A 474 18.36 -48.43 -89.26
N ARG A 475 19.30 -47.52 -88.93
CA ARG A 475 20.55 -47.34 -89.70
C ARG A 475 21.42 -48.59 -89.75
N LEU A 476 21.52 -49.33 -88.64
CA LEU A 476 22.25 -50.59 -88.61
C LEU A 476 21.63 -51.63 -89.54
N LYS A 477 20.29 -51.66 -89.61
CA LYS A 477 19.58 -52.53 -90.55
C LYS A 477 19.88 -52.14 -92.01
N GLU A 478 19.83 -50.86 -92.33
CA GLU A 478 20.19 -50.35 -93.67
C GLU A 478 21.64 -50.70 -94.05
N LEU A 479 22.59 -50.60 -93.11
CA LEU A 479 23.99 -50.99 -93.34
C LEU A 479 24.14 -52.49 -93.58
N MET A 480 23.43 -53.34 -92.82
CA MET A 480 23.46 -54.79 -93.04
C MET A 480 22.85 -55.16 -94.40
N ASP A 481 21.78 -54.49 -94.81
CA ASP A 481 21.16 -54.69 -96.13
C ASP A 481 22.13 -54.27 -97.26
N LEU A 482 22.88 -53.16 -97.06
CA LEU A 482 23.91 -52.70 -98.00
C LEU A 482 25.09 -53.67 -98.07
N GLU A 483 25.60 -54.15 -96.93
CA GLU A 483 26.69 -55.13 -96.87
C GLU A 483 26.32 -56.42 -97.59
N LYS A 484 25.08 -56.88 -97.41
CA LYS A 484 24.54 -58.02 -98.15
C LYS A 484 24.51 -57.78 -99.66
N SER A 485 24.07 -56.60 -100.10
CA SER A 485 24.07 -56.23 -101.53
C SER A 485 25.49 -56.21 -102.11
N LEU A 486 26.46 -55.65 -101.39
CA LEU A 486 27.86 -55.62 -101.83
C LEU A 486 28.44 -57.04 -101.93
N GLN A 487 28.12 -57.93 -100.98
CA GLN A 487 28.52 -59.33 -101.05
C GLN A 487 27.92 -60.04 -102.27
N GLU A 488 26.64 -59.77 -102.59
CA GLU A 488 25.99 -60.31 -103.79
C GLU A 488 26.65 -59.78 -105.08
N ASP A 489 27.06 -58.51 -105.11
CA ASP A 489 27.79 -57.91 -106.23
C ASP A 489 29.21 -58.50 -106.39
N ASP A 490 29.94 -58.71 -105.29
CA ASP A 490 31.25 -59.36 -105.30
C ASP A 490 31.16 -60.82 -105.79
N ASP A 491 30.16 -61.58 -105.33
CA ASP A 491 29.90 -62.95 -105.81
C ASP A 491 29.57 -62.96 -107.32
N GLN A 492 28.81 -61.97 -107.81
CA GLN A 492 28.54 -61.81 -109.24
C GLN A 492 29.79 -61.45 -110.05
N LEU A 493 30.67 -60.62 -109.48
CA LEU A 493 31.93 -60.24 -110.11
C LEU A 493 32.88 -61.43 -110.18
N ASP A 494 33.01 -62.20 -109.10
CA ASP A 494 33.82 -63.42 -109.03
C ASP A 494 33.33 -64.48 -110.02
N THR A 495 32.01 -64.69 -110.12
CA THR A 495 31.45 -65.61 -111.12
C THR A 495 31.73 -65.15 -112.56
N SER A 496 31.63 -63.84 -112.83
CA SER A 496 31.98 -63.24 -114.13
C SER A 496 33.47 -63.37 -114.45
N LEU A 497 34.35 -63.10 -113.48
CA LEU A 497 35.79 -63.22 -113.62
C LEU A 497 36.21 -64.67 -113.85
N ASN A 498 35.63 -65.62 -113.12
CA ASN A 498 35.86 -67.05 -113.33
C ASN A 498 35.40 -67.49 -114.73
N LYS A 499 34.28 -66.95 -115.22
CA LYS A 499 33.81 -67.20 -116.60
C LYS A 499 34.81 -66.65 -117.62
N GLN A 500 35.25 -65.40 -117.48
CA GLN A 500 36.26 -64.80 -118.37
C GLN A 500 37.59 -65.53 -118.31
N THR A 501 38.02 -65.99 -117.14
CA THR A 501 39.25 -66.76 -116.97
C THR A 501 39.16 -68.08 -117.73
N ARG A 502 38.04 -68.80 -117.63
CA ARG A 502 37.78 -70.01 -118.42
C ARG A 502 37.73 -69.74 -119.93
N GLU A 503 37.11 -68.63 -120.34
CA GLU A 503 37.10 -68.21 -121.75
C GLU A 503 38.52 -67.89 -122.25
N MET A 504 39.35 -67.19 -121.46
CA MET A 504 40.74 -66.92 -121.78
C MET A 504 41.60 -68.19 -121.82
N GLU A 505 41.42 -69.11 -120.86
CA GLU A 505 42.08 -70.41 -120.86
C GLU A 505 41.70 -71.23 -122.10
N ALA A 506 40.42 -71.21 -122.49
CA ALA A 506 39.96 -71.84 -123.73
C ALA A 506 40.59 -71.19 -124.97
N ILE A 507 40.66 -69.85 -125.03
CA ILE A 507 41.35 -69.13 -126.11
C ILE A 507 42.85 -69.47 -126.13
N ALA A 508 43.51 -69.49 -124.97
CA ALA A 508 44.92 -69.84 -124.84
C ALA A 508 45.18 -71.28 -125.30
N ALA A 509 44.31 -72.22 -124.94
CA ALA A 509 44.36 -73.61 -125.40
C ALA A 509 44.16 -73.71 -126.93
N VAL A 510 43.24 -72.94 -127.51
CA VAL A 510 43.03 -72.87 -128.97
C VAL A 510 44.26 -72.28 -129.67
N ILE A 511 44.85 -71.20 -129.14
CA ILE A 511 46.08 -70.61 -129.69
C ILE A 511 47.25 -71.60 -129.62
N ALA A 512 47.37 -72.36 -128.52
CA ALA A 512 48.38 -73.40 -128.38
C ALA A 512 48.18 -74.52 -129.42
N ALA A 513 46.95 -74.99 -129.59
CA ALA A 513 46.60 -76.02 -130.57
C ALA A 513 46.76 -75.57 -132.04
N ALA A 514 46.68 -74.26 -132.34
CA ALA A 514 46.91 -73.71 -133.68
C ALA A 514 48.40 -73.46 -134.00
N ARG A 515 49.30 -73.62 -133.02
CA ARG A 515 50.76 -73.48 -133.18
C ARG A 515 51.47 -74.82 -133.41
N GLU A 516 50.80 -75.94 -133.15
CA GLU A 516 51.17 -77.29 -133.61
C GLU A 516 50.64 -77.53 -135.02
#